data_AF-A0A2E8JW93-F1
#
_entry.id   AF-A0A2E8JW93-F1
#
_cell.length_a   1.000
_cell.length_b   1.000
_cell.length_c   1.000
_cell.angle_alpha   90.00
_cell.angle_beta   90.00
_cell.angle_gamma   90.00
#
_symmetry.space_group_name_H-M   'P 1'
#
loop_
_entity.id
_entity.type
_entity.pdbx_description
1 polymer ?
#
loop_
_entity_poly.entity_id
_entity_poly.type
_entity_poly.pdbx_seq_one_letter_code
_entity_poly.pdbx_strand_id
1 'polypeptide(L)'
;MQRSSGPSCPGWLMTAVAPWGENAEDAFDQGLVELGLGDSRIIQAQGAMLPLGFGATPPRSLPMGSLVECHLATAYAWNGSSASAGVAWASCVTPEGDECTIVATITTALDYEETTILLRRNLQRRLASRDLEVVEFDVAVDEVTAGQDHHGVAIAALILPDSLSLGAKTRTGPIRGALTRRAEEPKKRVDTKAPAAPARRPGQPQNKHDFTL
;
A
#
# COMPACT_ATOMS: atom_id res chain seq x y z
N MET A 1 9.03 -39.32 0.85
CA MET A 1 9.22 -38.13 0.00
C MET A 1 8.28 -37.04 0.50
N GLN A 2 8.76 -36.18 1.39
CA GLN A 2 7.99 -34.98 1.80
C GLN A 2 7.95 -34.05 0.59
N ARG A 3 6.76 -33.82 0.03
CA ARG A 3 6.56 -32.68 -0.85
C ARG A 3 6.77 -31.45 0.02
N SER A 4 7.81 -30.66 -0.25
CA SER A 4 7.82 -29.28 0.20
C SER A 4 6.59 -28.62 -0.42
N SER A 5 5.54 -28.41 0.38
CA SER A 5 4.42 -27.59 -0.06
C SER A 5 4.96 -26.18 -0.23
N GLY A 6 5.05 -25.70 -1.47
CA GLY A 6 5.37 -24.30 -1.75
C GLY A 6 4.37 -23.35 -1.10
N PRO A 7 4.64 -22.03 -1.14
CA PRO A 7 3.75 -21.05 -0.54
C PRO A 7 2.33 -21.18 -1.11
N SER A 8 1.32 -21.01 -0.24
CA SER A 8 -0.08 -21.10 -0.65
C SER A 8 -0.51 -19.90 -1.51
N CYS A 9 0.21 -18.78 -1.42
CA CYS A 9 0.07 -17.61 -2.28
C CYS A 9 1.44 -17.25 -2.88
N PRO A 10 1.82 -17.80 -4.04
CA PRO A 10 3.09 -17.45 -4.68
C PRO A 10 3.05 -15.99 -5.16
N GLY A 11 4.14 -15.26 -4.94
CA GLY A 11 4.35 -13.94 -5.53
C GLY A 11 5.77 -13.79 -6.07
N TRP A 12 6.01 -12.70 -6.79
CA TRP A 12 7.30 -12.44 -7.43
C TRP A 12 7.89 -11.15 -6.90
N LEU A 13 9.18 -11.17 -6.60
CA LEU A 13 9.95 -10.01 -6.21
C LEU A 13 10.87 -9.66 -7.38
N MET A 14 10.62 -8.54 -8.04
CA MET A 14 11.26 -8.22 -9.32
C MET A 14 11.64 -6.76 -9.42
N THR A 15 12.66 -6.48 -10.23
CA THR A 15 13.06 -5.13 -10.62
C THR A 15 13.31 -5.07 -12.13
N ALA A 16 13.24 -3.85 -12.68
CA ALA A 16 13.56 -3.56 -14.06
C ALA A 16 14.00 -2.11 -14.19
N VAL A 17 14.81 -1.83 -15.22
CA VAL A 17 15.28 -0.48 -15.54
C VAL A 17 15.14 -0.22 -17.04
N ALA A 18 14.79 1.01 -17.41
CA ALA A 18 14.84 1.49 -18.79
C ALA A 18 15.53 2.86 -18.81
N PRO A 19 16.72 3.01 -19.41
CA PRO A 19 17.49 4.26 -19.33
C PRO A 19 17.26 5.26 -20.48
N TRP A 20 16.50 4.88 -21.52
CA TRP A 20 16.47 5.59 -22.81
C TRP A 20 15.05 5.86 -23.34
N GLY A 21 14.12 6.24 -22.45
CA GLY A 21 12.79 6.66 -22.89
C GLY A 21 12.81 8.05 -23.53
N GLU A 22 12.04 8.22 -24.60
CA GLU A 22 11.81 9.53 -25.25
C GLU A 22 11.07 10.49 -24.31
N ASN A 23 10.20 9.94 -23.47
CA ASN A 23 9.47 10.61 -22.41
C ASN A 23 9.32 9.67 -21.19
N ALA A 24 8.78 10.18 -20.08
CA ALA A 24 8.62 9.39 -18.86
C ALA A 24 7.65 8.20 -19.02
N GLU A 25 6.62 8.31 -19.86
CA GLU A 25 5.65 7.23 -20.11
C GLU A 25 6.26 6.10 -20.94
N ASP A 26 7.06 6.45 -21.95
CA ASP A 26 7.83 5.49 -22.76
C ASP A 26 8.86 4.75 -21.92
N ALA A 27 9.65 5.47 -21.09
CA ALA A 27 10.56 4.83 -20.14
C ALA A 27 9.82 3.86 -19.21
N PHE A 28 8.67 4.28 -18.68
CA PHE A 28 7.84 3.44 -17.81
C PHE A 28 7.32 2.19 -18.53
N ASP A 29 6.79 2.32 -19.74
CA ASP A 29 6.29 1.19 -20.54
C ASP A 29 7.41 0.20 -20.87
N GLN A 30 8.56 0.67 -21.31
CA GLN A 30 9.75 -0.15 -21.51
C GLN A 30 10.16 -0.89 -20.22
N GLY A 31 10.13 -0.20 -19.08
CA GLY A 31 10.39 -0.81 -17.79
C GLY A 31 9.38 -1.90 -17.43
N LEU A 32 8.10 -1.74 -17.77
CA LEU A 32 7.08 -2.78 -17.59
C LEU A 32 7.30 -3.98 -18.52
N VAL A 33 7.72 -3.75 -19.76
CA VAL A 33 8.07 -4.82 -20.70
C VAL A 33 9.22 -5.65 -20.15
N GLU A 34 10.30 -5.01 -19.68
CA GLU A 34 11.46 -5.69 -19.09
C GLU A 34 11.11 -6.44 -17.80
N LEU A 35 10.19 -5.90 -16.99
CA LEU A 35 9.66 -6.56 -15.80
C LEU A 35 8.74 -7.76 -16.13
N GLY A 36 8.37 -7.96 -17.40
CA GLY A 36 7.43 -9.00 -17.83
C GLY A 36 5.96 -8.67 -17.57
N LEU A 37 5.64 -7.40 -17.34
CA LEU A 37 4.28 -6.89 -17.10
C LEU A 37 3.73 -6.03 -18.25
N GLY A 38 4.48 -5.80 -19.33
CA GLY A 38 4.06 -4.94 -20.45
C GLY A 38 2.72 -5.35 -21.09
N ASP A 39 2.44 -6.65 -21.16
CA ASP A 39 1.17 -7.17 -21.68
C ASP A 39 0.07 -7.32 -20.60
N SER A 40 0.33 -6.91 -19.35
CA SER A 40 -0.57 -7.12 -18.22
C SER A 40 -1.27 -5.83 -17.80
N ARG A 41 -2.46 -5.98 -17.22
CA ARG A 41 -3.21 -4.89 -16.59
C ARG A 41 -2.85 -4.84 -15.12
N ILE A 42 -2.26 -3.74 -14.69
CA ILE A 42 -1.72 -3.59 -13.35
C ILE A 42 -2.76 -2.97 -12.41
N ILE A 43 -2.96 -3.58 -11.24
CA ILE A 43 -3.69 -3.02 -10.10
C ILE A 43 -2.68 -2.75 -9.00
N GLN A 44 -2.46 -1.48 -8.69
CA GLN A 44 -1.55 -1.10 -7.62
C GLN A 44 -2.21 -1.25 -6.25
N ALA A 45 -1.70 -2.19 -5.46
CA ALA A 45 -2.14 -2.42 -4.09
C ALA A 45 -1.58 -1.35 -3.14
N GLN A 46 -2.43 -0.90 -2.22
CA GLN A 46 -2.08 0.04 -1.16
C GLN A 46 -2.16 -0.65 0.19
N GLY A 47 -1.31 -0.23 1.12
CA GLY A 47 -1.17 -0.87 2.43
C GLY A 47 0.07 -1.74 2.53
N ALA A 48 0.25 -2.35 3.70
CA ALA A 48 1.47 -3.07 4.03
C ALA A 48 1.25 -4.57 4.22
N MET A 49 0.02 -5.08 4.21
CA MET A 49 -0.28 -6.49 4.46
C MET A 49 -0.41 -7.24 3.13
N LEU A 50 0.26 -8.38 3.03
CA LEU A 50 0.09 -9.31 1.92
C LEU A 50 -0.88 -10.43 2.29
N PRO A 51 -1.42 -11.18 1.30
CA PRO A 51 -2.24 -12.36 1.56
C PRO A 51 -1.53 -13.40 2.44
N LEU A 52 -2.28 -14.15 3.24
CA LEU A 52 -1.70 -15.19 4.09
C LEU A 52 -1.03 -16.29 3.28
N GLY A 53 0.11 -16.76 3.77
CA GLY A 53 0.93 -17.77 3.12
C GLY A 53 1.61 -17.28 1.84
N PHE A 54 1.83 -15.96 1.75
CA PHE A 54 2.70 -15.38 0.74
C PHE A 54 4.09 -16.00 0.80
N GLY A 55 4.68 -16.27 -0.37
CA GLY A 55 6.10 -16.55 -0.49
C GLY A 55 6.63 -16.18 -1.87
N ALA A 56 7.84 -15.65 -1.90
CA ALA A 56 8.51 -15.29 -3.15
C ALA A 56 8.87 -16.56 -3.94
N THR A 57 8.55 -16.54 -5.23
CA THR A 57 8.79 -17.64 -6.18
C THR A 57 9.27 -17.07 -7.50
N PRO A 58 9.95 -17.88 -8.35
CA PRO A 58 10.34 -17.44 -9.68
C PRO A 58 9.13 -17.03 -10.53
N PRO A 59 9.25 -15.98 -11.36
CA PRO A 59 8.16 -15.52 -12.22
C PRO A 59 7.82 -16.56 -13.29
N ARG A 60 6.57 -16.50 -13.78
CA ARG A 60 6.08 -17.28 -14.93
C ARG A 60 5.42 -16.35 -15.93
N SER A 61 5.35 -16.80 -17.19
CA SER A 61 4.62 -16.05 -18.22
C SER A 61 3.15 -15.89 -17.85
N LEU A 62 2.65 -14.67 -18.07
CA LEU A 62 1.23 -14.32 -17.91
C LEU A 62 0.56 -14.24 -19.28
N PRO A 63 -0.70 -14.68 -19.41
CA PRO A 63 -1.50 -14.39 -20.59
C PRO A 63 -1.63 -12.88 -20.80
N MET A 64 -1.63 -12.43 -22.05
CA MET A 64 -1.89 -11.02 -22.38
C MET A 64 -3.24 -10.56 -21.82
N GLY A 65 -3.28 -9.35 -21.27
CA GLY A 65 -4.46 -8.76 -20.64
C GLY A 65 -4.76 -9.29 -19.23
N SER A 66 -3.88 -10.12 -18.64
CA SER A 66 -4.03 -10.60 -17.26
C SER A 66 -4.12 -9.45 -16.29
N LEU A 67 -5.03 -9.55 -15.33
CA LEU A 67 -5.18 -8.57 -14.26
C LEU A 67 -4.30 -8.97 -13.08
N VAL A 68 -3.30 -8.15 -12.78
CA VAL A 68 -2.24 -8.46 -11.82
C VAL A 68 -2.24 -7.43 -10.71
N GLU A 69 -2.36 -7.88 -9.47
CA GLU A 69 -2.16 -7.03 -8.30
C GLU A 69 -0.65 -6.90 -8.01
N CYS A 70 -0.16 -5.70 -7.75
CA CYS A 70 1.23 -5.51 -7.34
C CYS A 70 1.43 -4.32 -6.39
N HIS A 71 2.48 -4.41 -5.58
CA HIS A 71 3.05 -3.26 -4.90
C HIS A 71 4.21 -2.72 -5.74
N LEU A 72 3.96 -1.61 -6.41
CA LEU A 72 4.89 -0.99 -7.35
C LEU A 72 5.59 0.23 -6.74
N ALA A 73 6.91 0.29 -6.91
CA ALA A 73 7.74 1.46 -6.69
C ALA A 73 8.36 1.87 -8.02
N THR A 74 8.24 3.15 -8.39
CA THR A 74 8.73 3.67 -9.67
C THR A 74 9.49 4.96 -9.43
N ALA A 75 10.77 4.96 -9.79
CA ALA A 75 11.65 6.11 -9.64
C ALA A 75 12.10 6.59 -11.03
N TYR A 76 11.98 7.89 -11.29
CA TYR A 76 12.29 8.49 -12.58
C TYR A 76 13.60 9.28 -12.50
N ALA A 77 14.37 9.21 -13.58
CA ALA A 77 15.60 9.96 -13.80
C ALA A 77 15.51 10.71 -15.14
N TRP A 78 16.31 11.76 -15.30
CA TRP A 78 16.37 12.55 -16.52
C TRP A 78 17.79 13.07 -16.74
N ASN A 79 18.23 13.03 -18.01
CA ASN A 79 19.42 13.74 -18.48
C ASN A 79 20.68 13.44 -17.65
N GLY A 80 21.06 12.15 -17.60
CA GLY A 80 22.25 11.73 -16.86
C GLY A 80 22.08 11.60 -15.35
N SER A 81 20.92 11.96 -14.77
CA SER A 81 20.66 11.73 -13.35
C SER A 81 20.43 10.25 -13.04
N SER A 82 20.55 9.87 -11.77
CA SER A 82 20.20 8.53 -11.28
C SER A 82 18.96 8.55 -10.38
N ALA A 83 18.25 7.44 -10.34
CA ALA A 83 17.15 7.21 -9.43
C ALA A 83 17.03 5.72 -9.10
N SER A 84 16.59 5.42 -7.88
CA SER A 84 16.48 4.05 -7.40
C SER A 84 15.08 3.74 -6.90
N ALA A 85 14.62 2.52 -7.19
CA ALA A 85 13.36 1.99 -6.71
C ALA A 85 13.62 0.69 -5.95
N GLY A 86 12.85 0.46 -4.89
CA GLY A 86 13.01 -0.73 -4.07
C GLY A 86 11.72 -1.25 -3.49
N VAL A 87 11.65 -2.57 -3.37
CA VAL A 87 10.56 -3.31 -2.73
C VAL A 87 11.16 -4.37 -1.80
N ALA A 88 10.53 -4.55 -0.64
CA ALA A 88 10.92 -5.54 0.33
C ALA A 88 9.68 -6.19 0.93
N TRP A 89 9.83 -7.44 1.35
CA TRP A 89 8.79 -8.15 2.07
C TRP A 89 9.37 -8.90 3.27
N ALA A 90 8.52 -9.20 4.24
CA ALA A 90 8.88 -10.04 5.38
C ALA A 90 7.71 -10.94 5.78
N SER A 91 8.00 -12.22 6.00
CA SER A 91 7.14 -13.14 6.74
C SER A 91 7.36 -12.91 8.24
N CYS A 92 6.27 -12.84 8.98
CA CYS A 92 6.30 -12.44 10.38
C CYS A 92 5.25 -13.19 11.20
N VAL A 93 5.46 -13.22 12.52
CA VAL A 93 4.48 -13.70 13.50
C VAL A 93 3.99 -12.52 14.32
N THR A 94 2.68 -12.43 14.49
CA THR A 94 2.04 -11.43 15.36
C THR A 94 2.24 -11.80 16.84
N PRO A 95 2.07 -10.85 17.79
CA PRO A 95 2.09 -11.17 19.22
C PRO A 95 1.06 -12.22 19.63
N GLU A 96 -0.02 -12.33 18.86
CA GLU A 96 -1.08 -13.31 19.04
C GLU A 96 -0.71 -14.72 18.55
N GLY A 97 0.44 -14.88 17.88
CA GLY A 97 0.92 -16.15 17.32
C GLY A 97 0.47 -16.42 15.89
N ASP A 98 -0.26 -15.50 15.25
CA ASP A 98 -0.70 -15.66 13.86
C ASP A 98 0.41 -15.28 12.87
N GLU A 99 0.61 -16.10 11.84
CA GLU A 99 1.47 -15.80 10.71
C GLU A 99 0.89 -14.66 9.86
N CYS A 100 1.74 -13.75 9.42
CA CYS A 100 1.39 -12.68 8.50
C CYS A 100 2.58 -12.31 7.63
N THR A 101 2.32 -11.53 6.59
CA THR A 101 3.38 -11.07 5.69
C THR A 101 3.18 -9.61 5.41
N ILE A 102 4.27 -8.85 5.43
CA ILE A 102 4.25 -7.42 5.14
C ILE A 102 5.12 -7.04 3.95
N VAL A 103 4.78 -5.92 3.33
CA VAL A 103 5.53 -5.32 2.22
C VAL A 103 5.90 -3.87 2.54
N ALA A 104 7.04 -3.44 2.01
CA ALA A 104 7.51 -2.07 2.01
C ALA A 104 8.04 -1.71 0.62
N THR A 105 7.75 -0.50 0.18
CA THR A 105 8.26 0.06 -1.07
C THR A 105 8.94 1.40 -0.78
N ILE A 106 9.93 1.77 -1.59
CA ILE A 106 10.60 3.06 -1.54
C ILE A 106 11.04 3.49 -2.94
N THR A 107 11.08 4.80 -3.15
CA THR A 107 11.71 5.44 -4.31
C THR A 107 12.62 6.56 -3.80
N THR A 108 13.79 6.71 -4.39
CA THR A 108 14.82 7.65 -3.96
C THR A 108 15.60 8.17 -5.17
N ALA A 109 16.29 9.30 -4.99
CA ALA A 109 17.32 9.79 -5.92
C ALA A 109 18.73 9.42 -5.44
N LEU A 110 18.84 8.40 -4.60
CA LEU A 110 20.11 7.91 -4.04
C LEU A 110 20.56 6.68 -4.82
N ASP A 111 21.80 6.27 -4.63
CA ASP A 111 22.33 5.03 -5.21
C ASP A 111 21.64 3.77 -4.65
N TYR A 112 21.95 2.64 -5.27
CA TYR A 112 21.48 1.32 -4.87
C TYR A 112 21.72 1.01 -3.38
N GLU A 113 22.90 1.31 -2.84
CA GLU A 113 23.30 0.91 -1.48
C GLU A 113 22.53 1.68 -0.42
N GLU A 114 22.49 3.01 -0.53
CA GLU A 114 21.75 3.88 0.37
C GLU A 114 20.25 3.59 0.32
N THR A 115 19.72 3.33 -0.88
CA THR A 115 18.31 2.97 -1.06
C THR A 115 17.98 1.64 -0.38
N THR A 116 18.88 0.67 -0.46
CA THR A 116 18.74 -0.62 0.24
C THR A 116 18.71 -0.44 1.76
N ILE A 117 19.58 0.42 2.31
CA ILE A 117 19.62 0.72 3.75
C ILE A 117 18.32 1.39 4.19
N LEU A 118 17.84 2.38 3.44
CA LEU A 118 16.59 3.07 3.73
C LEU A 118 15.37 2.14 3.64
N LEU A 119 15.34 1.26 2.64
CA LEU A 119 14.26 0.28 2.48
C LEU A 119 14.20 -0.69 3.66
N ARG A 120 15.35 -1.23 4.08
CA ARG A 120 15.45 -2.10 5.27
C ARG A 120 14.98 -1.38 6.53
N ARG A 121 15.38 -0.12 6.72
CA ARG A 121 14.93 0.71 7.84
C ARG A 121 13.42 0.97 7.79
N ASN A 122 12.85 1.19 6.61
CA ASN A 122 11.40 1.39 6.43
C ASN A 122 10.63 0.11 6.79
N LEU A 123 11.10 -1.05 6.31
CA LEU A 123 10.54 -2.36 6.68
C LEU A 123 10.60 -2.58 8.20
N GLN A 124 11.75 -2.35 8.83
CA GLN A 124 11.91 -2.44 10.29
C GLN A 124 10.94 -1.53 11.06
N ARG A 125 10.73 -0.29 10.61
CA ARG A 125 9.74 0.61 11.22
C ARG A 125 8.32 0.07 11.09
N ARG A 126 7.96 -0.53 9.95
CA ARG A 126 6.64 -1.14 9.74
C ARG A 126 6.41 -2.34 10.65
N LEU A 127 7.43 -3.17 10.84
CA LEU A 127 7.44 -4.31 11.77
C LEU A 127 7.27 -3.84 13.21
N ALA A 128 8.13 -2.91 13.66
CA ALA A 128 8.12 -2.38 15.02
C ALA A 128 6.79 -1.71 15.37
N SER A 129 6.16 -0.99 14.43
CA SER A 129 4.85 -0.35 14.67
C SER A 129 3.70 -1.35 14.91
N ARG A 130 3.90 -2.63 14.61
CA ARG A 130 2.90 -3.70 14.71
C ARG A 130 3.31 -4.82 15.66
N ASP A 131 4.46 -4.66 16.32
CA ASP A 131 5.09 -5.64 17.21
C ASP A 131 5.24 -7.03 16.55
N LEU A 132 5.76 -7.05 15.32
CA LEU A 132 5.90 -8.27 14.53
C LEU A 132 7.30 -8.85 14.66
N GLU A 133 7.37 -10.15 14.92
CA GLU A 133 8.62 -10.92 14.91
C GLU A 133 8.91 -11.42 13.49
N VAL A 134 10.11 -11.16 12.97
CA VAL A 134 10.50 -11.53 11.60
C VAL A 134 10.95 -12.98 11.55
N VAL A 135 10.39 -13.75 10.62
CA VAL A 135 10.80 -15.12 10.32
C VAL A 135 11.76 -15.14 9.13
N GLU A 136 11.36 -14.50 8.04
CA GLU A 136 12.09 -14.44 6.78
C GLU A 136 11.82 -13.08 6.13
N PHE A 137 12.78 -12.55 5.38
CA PHE A 137 12.58 -11.35 4.59
C PHE A 137 13.48 -11.37 3.36
N ASP A 138 13.08 -10.63 2.33
CA ASP A 138 13.88 -10.42 1.14
C ASP A 138 13.66 -9.01 0.58
N VAL A 139 14.60 -8.55 -0.23
CA VAL A 139 14.67 -7.18 -0.73
C VAL A 139 15.13 -7.18 -2.18
N ALA A 140 14.45 -6.41 -3.03
CA ALA A 140 14.89 -6.11 -4.37
C ALA A 140 14.95 -4.60 -4.58
N VAL A 141 16.08 -4.11 -5.03
CA VAL A 141 16.34 -2.70 -5.35
C VAL A 141 16.99 -2.66 -6.71
N ASP A 142 16.76 -1.59 -7.45
CA ASP A 142 17.49 -1.32 -8.68
C ASP A 142 17.67 0.17 -8.87
N GLU A 143 18.69 0.52 -9.65
CA GLU A 143 19.08 1.89 -9.94
C GLU A 143 19.15 2.09 -11.45
N VAL A 144 18.51 3.16 -11.92
CA VAL A 144 18.67 3.62 -13.29
C VAL A 144 19.55 4.86 -13.32
N THR A 145 20.44 4.93 -14.31
CA THR A 145 21.05 6.18 -14.74
C THR A 145 20.49 6.53 -16.11
N ALA A 146 19.83 7.68 -16.24
CA ALA A 146 19.22 8.08 -17.50
C ALA A 146 20.28 8.45 -18.54
N GLY A 147 20.02 8.17 -19.82
CA GLY A 147 20.81 8.71 -20.92
C GLY A 147 20.81 10.25 -20.92
N GLN A 148 21.81 10.86 -21.56
CA GLN A 148 21.81 12.31 -21.81
C GLN A 148 20.60 12.67 -22.67
N ASP A 149 19.85 13.71 -22.27
CA ASP A 149 18.59 14.11 -22.90
C ASP A 149 17.52 13.01 -23.03
N HIS A 150 17.58 11.96 -22.18
CA HIS A 150 16.58 10.88 -22.14
C HIS A 150 15.99 10.72 -20.74
N HIS A 151 14.80 10.11 -20.69
CA HIS A 151 14.16 9.69 -19.46
C HIS A 151 14.62 8.28 -19.07
N GLY A 152 14.96 8.12 -17.80
CA GLY A 152 15.23 6.82 -17.19
C GLY A 152 14.13 6.46 -16.19
N VAL A 153 13.85 5.16 -16.05
CA VAL A 153 13.02 4.63 -14.97
C VAL A 153 13.68 3.44 -14.30
N ALA A 154 13.58 3.38 -12.97
CA ALA A 154 13.79 2.18 -12.18
C ALA A 154 12.45 1.75 -11.60
N ILE A 155 12.12 0.47 -11.76
CA ILE A 155 10.88 -0.12 -11.28
C ILE A 155 11.24 -1.27 -10.34
N ALA A 156 10.62 -1.29 -9.17
CA ALA A 156 10.70 -2.41 -8.23
C ALA A 156 9.27 -2.82 -7.86
N ALA A 157 8.97 -4.12 -7.95
CA ALA A 157 7.62 -4.62 -7.80
C ALA A 157 7.56 -5.91 -6.98
N LEU A 158 6.56 -5.99 -6.10
CA LEU A 158 6.08 -7.25 -5.55
C LEU A 158 4.78 -7.60 -6.23
N ILE A 159 4.78 -8.68 -6.99
CA ILE A 159 3.72 -9.06 -7.91
C ILE A 159 2.94 -10.25 -7.34
N LEU A 160 1.62 -10.14 -7.33
CA LEU A 160 0.69 -11.17 -6.91
C LEU A 160 -0.12 -11.63 -8.14
N PRO A 161 0.37 -12.61 -8.90
CA PRO A 161 -0.24 -12.99 -10.19
C PRO A 161 -1.63 -13.61 -10.06
N ASP A 162 -1.93 -14.19 -8.90
CA ASP A 162 -3.14 -14.99 -8.68
C ASP A 162 -4.04 -14.44 -7.56
N SER A 163 -3.69 -13.34 -6.88
CA SER A 163 -4.45 -12.86 -5.71
C SER A 163 -5.90 -12.50 -6.03
N LEU A 164 -6.17 -12.01 -7.23
CA LEU A 164 -7.50 -11.62 -7.69
C LEU A 164 -8.35 -12.80 -8.19
N SER A 165 -7.71 -13.83 -8.76
CA SER A 165 -8.39 -15.07 -9.16
C SER A 165 -8.67 -15.96 -7.93
N LEU A 166 -7.86 -15.81 -6.89
CA LEU A 166 -7.95 -16.56 -5.64
C LEU A 166 -9.04 -16.05 -4.67
N GLY A 167 -9.74 -14.94 -4.95
CA GLY A 167 -10.71 -14.31 -4.03
C GLY A 167 -11.86 -15.18 -3.51
N ALA A 168 -12.04 -16.41 -4.01
CA ALA A 168 -12.97 -17.40 -3.45
C ALA A 168 -12.31 -18.44 -2.52
N LYS A 169 -10.97 -18.52 -2.46
CA LYS A 169 -10.21 -19.58 -1.75
C LYS A 169 -8.96 -19.09 -1.00
N THR A 170 -8.46 -17.87 -1.20
CA THR A 170 -7.41 -17.30 -0.34
C THR A 170 -7.96 -16.99 1.04
N ARG A 171 -7.38 -17.63 2.07
CA ARG A 171 -7.68 -17.33 3.47
C ARG A 171 -7.24 -15.91 3.78
N THR A 172 -8.17 -14.96 3.78
CA THR A 172 -7.97 -13.72 4.54
C THR A 172 -7.82 -14.09 6.01
N GLY A 173 -6.82 -13.53 6.69
CA GLY A 173 -6.52 -13.85 8.09
C GLY A 173 -7.59 -13.40 9.08
N PRO A 174 -7.45 -13.80 10.35
CA PRO A 174 -8.36 -13.39 11.41
C PRO A 174 -8.35 -11.85 11.57
N ILE A 175 -9.48 -11.30 12.03
CA ILE A 175 -9.60 -9.87 12.32
C ILE A 175 -8.82 -9.57 13.60
N ARG A 176 -7.75 -8.78 13.51
CA ARG A 176 -7.03 -8.29 14.69
C ARG A 176 -7.90 -7.31 15.48
N GLY A 177 -8.20 -7.65 16.74
CA GLY A 177 -8.89 -6.76 17.66
C GLY A 177 -8.09 -5.46 17.90
N ALA A 178 -8.78 -4.36 18.20
CA ALA A 178 -8.21 -3.05 18.55
C ALA A 178 -7.52 -2.20 17.44
N LEU A 179 -7.15 -2.76 16.28
CA LEU A 179 -6.60 -1.95 15.16
C LEU A 179 -7.68 -1.29 14.28
N THR A 180 -8.90 -1.83 14.28
CA THR A 180 -10.01 -1.27 13.50
C THR A 180 -10.61 -0.09 14.25
N ARG A 181 -10.49 1.12 13.69
CA ARG A 181 -11.18 2.30 14.24
C ARG A 181 -12.69 2.09 14.14
N ARG A 182 -13.39 2.15 15.28
CA ARG A 182 -14.86 2.27 15.27
C ARG A 182 -15.22 3.69 14.88
N ALA A 183 -16.20 3.86 14.00
CA ALA A 183 -16.76 5.18 13.74
C ALA A 183 -17.28 5.77 15.07
N GLU A 184 -16.90 7.00 15.39
CA GLU A 184 -17.47 7.69 16.55
C GLU A 184 -18.99 7.80 16.35
N GLU A 185 -19.76 7.44 17.37
CA GLU A 185 -21.20 7.64 17.33
C GLU A 185 -21.48 9.14 17.09
N PRO A 186 -22.42 9.49 16.19
CA PRO A 186 -22.74 10.87 15.91
C PRO A 186 -23.11 11.54 17.23
N LYS A 187 -22.31 12.54 17.65
CA LYS A 187 -22.56 13.33 18.87
C LYS A 187 -24.01 13.78 18.82
N LYS A 188 -24.81 13.27 19.77
CA LYS A 188 -26.24 13.55 19.87
C LYS A 188 -26.41 15.06 19.82
N ARG A 189 -26.89 15.58 18.69
CA ARG A 189 -27.15 17.01 18.52
C ARG A 189 -28.17 17.36 19.58
N VAL A 190 -27.74 18.07 20.62
CA VAL A 190 -28.65 18.60 21.62
C VAL A 190 -29.40 19.70 20.87
N ASP A 191 -30.59 19.36 20.38
CA ASP A 191 -31.54 20.34 19.88
C ASP A 191 -31.93 21.20 21.09
N THR A 192 -31.17 22.26 21.34
CA THR A 192 -31.60 23.37 22.18
C THR A 192 -32.73 24.05 21.45
N LYS A 193 -33.93 23.44 21.53
CA LYS A 193 -35.18 24.16 21.32
C LYS A 193 -35.15 25.33 22.30
N ALA A 194 -34.92 26.53 21.79
CA ALA A 194 -35.16 27.75 22.54
C ALA A 194 -36.56 27.63 23.16
N PRO A 195 -36.74 27.94 24.46
CA PRO A 195 -38.05 27.83 25.08
C PRO A 195 -39.01 28.71 24.28
N ALA A 196 -40.02 28.06 23.68
CA ALA A 196 -41.03 28.77 22.91
C ALA A 196 -41.70 29.79 23.85
N ALA A 197 -41.62 31.07 23.49
CA ALA A 197 -42.30 32.11 24.22
C ALA A 197 -43.81 31.76 24.30
N PRO A 198 -44.48 31.96 25.46
CA PRO A 198 -45.89 31.63 25.59
C PRO A 198 -46.71 32.42 24.55
N ALA A 199 -47.51 31.71 23.76
CA ALA A 199 -48.37 32.32 22.75
C ALA A 199 -49.42 33.22 23.44
N ARG A 200 -49.33 34.53 23.22
CA ARG A 200 -50.35 35.51 23.65
C ARG A 200 -51.64 35.27 22.86
N ARG A 201 -52.74 34.99 23.56
CA ARG A 201 -54.09 34.97 22.97
C ARG A 201 -54.62 36.40 22.84
N PRO A 202 -55.33 36.76 21.76
CA PRO A 202 -56.00 38.05 21.66
C PRO A 202 -57.10 38.13 22.73
N GLY A 203 -57.06 39.17 23.59
CA GLY A 203 -58.11 39.46 24.57
C GLY A 203 -57.73 39.35 26.05
N GLN A 204 -56.46 39.12 26.41
CA GLN A 204 -56.07 39.11 27.83
C GLN A 204 -55.89 40.55 28.37
N PRO A 205 -56.51 40.93 29.51
CA PRO A 205 -56.34 42.26 30.08
C PRO A 205 -54.91 42.46 30.60
N GLN A 206 -54.32 43.62 30.30
CA GLN A 206 -53.03 44.04 30.86
C GLN A 206 -53.19 44.29 32.36
N ASN A 207 -52.61 43.42 33.19
CA ASN A 207 -52.45 43.72 34.60
C ASN A 207 -51.25 44.67 34.75
N LYS A 208 -51.54 45.94 35.05
CA LYS A 208 -50.55 46.92 35.49
C LYS A 208 -50.00 46.47 36.84
N HIS A 209 -48.73 46.09 36.89
CA HIS A 209 -47.96 46.20 38.11
C HIS A 209 -46.61 46.84 37.81
N ASP A 210 -46.32 47.82 38.66
CA ASP A 210 -45.24 48.80 38.59
C ASP A 210 -43.86 48.16 38.58
N PHE A 211 -42.97 48.78 37.81
CA PHE A 211 -41.54 48.68 37.98
C PHE A 211 -41.13 49.54 39.18
N THR A 212 -40.55 48.93 40.20
CA THR A 212 -39.54 49.58 41.04
C THR A 212 -38.21 48.88 40.82
N LEU A 213 -37.19 49.72 40.59
CA LEU A 213 -35.78 49.43 40.34
C LEU A 213 -35.17 48.41 41.33
#